data_AF-A0A7X6XU18-F1
#
_entry.id   AF-A0A7X6XU18-F1
#
_cell.length_a   1.000
_cell.length_b   1.000
_cell.length_c   1.000
_cell.angle_alpha   90.00
_cell.angle_beta   90.00
_cell.angle_gamma   90.00
#
_symmetry.space_group_name_H-M   'P 1'
#
loop_
_entity.id
_entity.type
_entity.pdbx_description
1 polymer ?
#
loop_
_entity_poly.entity_id
_entity_poly.type
_entity_poly.pdbx_seq_one_letter_code
_entity_poly.pdbx_strand_id
1 'polypeptide(L)'
;MEQLKRIGIINPKHVYRNLSVPTLVEHALKRGEGELSNTGAINVFTGKYTGRSPGDKFIVDEPSVPDIWWGNNKPFEPGNFDKLYRRITAYFQNRDVYIFDGFVGADADYRVPIRVIHEYAYQSLFSSQLFIKPAPDELGNFTPGFTIICAPGLKAIPEVDGTNSEAFIIISFEKKMVIIGGSQYAGEIKKSVFSVMNYLMPKQGILSMHCSANMGSDKSTALFFGLSGTGKTTLSADPKRYLIGDDQHG
;
A
#
# COMPACT_ATOMS: atom_id res chain seq x y z
N MET A 1 -9.74 -18.56 3.42
CA MET A 1 -9.57 -19.23 2.12
C MET A 1 -10.61 -18.78 1.09
N GLU A 2 -11.91 -18.83 1.38
CA GLU A 2 -12.95 -18.50 0.40
C GLU A 2 -12.86 -17.05 -0.15
N GLN A 3 -12.52 -16.09 0.70
CA GLN A 3 -12.31 -14.70 0.28
C GLN A 3 -11.16 -14.52 -0.72
N LEU A 4 -10.08 -15.32 -0.62
CA LEU A 4 -8.96 -15.28 -1.57
C LEU A 4 -9.35 -15.89 -2.92
N LYS A 5 -10.12 -16.98 -2.90
CA LYS A 5 -10.63 -17.60 -4.13
C LYS A 5 -11.53 -16.64 -4.91
N ARG A 6 -12.37 -15.85 -4.23
CA ARG A 6 -13.23 -14.82 -4.86
C ARG A 6 -12.45 -13.76 -5.63
N ILE A 7 -11.21 -13.49 -5.23
CA ILE A 7 -10.29 -12.57 -5.92
C ILE A 7 -9.26 -13.32 -6.79
N GLY A 8 -9.52 -14.58 -7.16
CA GLY A 8 -8.69 -15.35 -8.08
C GLY A 8 -7.42 -15.97 -7.49
N ILE A 9 -7.09 -15.73 -6.21
CA ILE A 9 -5.96 -16.38 -5.54
C ILE A 9 -6.41 -17.77 -5.07
N ILE A 10 -5.97 -18.80 -5.81
CA ILE A 10 -6.36 -20.19 -5.60
C ILE A 10 -5.13 -20.99 -5.13
N ASN A 11 -5.33 -21.96 -4.24
CA ASN A 11 -4.30 -22.89 -3.76
C ASN A 11 -2.96 -22.24 -3.30
N PRO A 12 -2.97 -21.21 -2.44
CA PRO A 12 -1.73 -20.77 -1.78
C PRO A 12 -1.21 -21.87 -0.86
N LYS A 13 0.12 -21.95 -0.69
CA LYS A 13 0.78 -22.95 0.17
C LYS A 13 0.43 -22.73 1.64
N HIS A 14 0.62 -21.51 2.11
CA HIS A 14 0.21 -21.06 3.43
C HIS A 14 -0.40 -19.66 3.34
N VAL A 15 -1.36 -19.38 4.21
CA VAL A 15 -1.96 -18.05 4.34
C VAL A 15 -1.76 -17.57 5.77
N TYR A 16 -0.98 -16.51 5.90
CA TYR A 16 -0.69 -15.84 7.16
C TYR A 16 -1.46 -14.53 7.21
N ARG A 17 -2.35 -14.35 8.19
CA ARG A 17 -3.21 -13.16 8.29
C ARG A 17 -2.95 -12.41 9.59
N ASN A 18 -2.71 -11.10 9.48
CA ASN A 18 -2.51 -10.18 10.59
C ASN A 18 -1.52 -10.71 11.64
N LEU A 19 -0.41 -11.29 11.20
CA LEU A 19 0.64 -11.79 12.09
C LEU A 19 1.19 -10.67 12.99
N SER A 20 1.65 -11.06 14.17
CA SER A 20 2.32 -10.16 15.10
C SER A 20 3.65 -9.65 14.50
N VAL A 21 4.10 -8.48 14.94
CA VAL A 21 5.38 -7.90 14.51
C VAL A 21 6.55 -8.86 14.76
N PRO A 22 6.72 -9.47 15.96
CA PRO A 22 7.79 -10.46 16.17
C PRO A 22 7.75 -11.63 15.19
N THR A 23 6.56 -12.21 14.94
CA THR A 23 6.41 -13.32 14.00
C THR A 23 6.75 -12.92 12.56
N LEU A 24 6.38 -11.72 12.14
CA LEU A 24 6.74 -11.21 10.81
C LEU A 24 8.25 -11.01 10.66
N VAL A 25 8.93 -10.52 11.70
CA VAL A 25 10.39 -10.42 11.74
C VAL A 25 11.03 -11.80 11.65
N GLU A 26 10.59 -12.78 12.45
CA GLU A 26 11.08 -14.16 12.39
C GLU A 26 10.91 -14.78 11.00
N HIS A 27 9.74 -14.59 10.37
CA HIS A 27 9.48 -15.07 9.02
C HIS A 27 10.42 -14.41 8.00
N ALA A 28 10.58 -13.09 8.06
CA ALA A 28 11.45 -12.36 7.15
C ALA A 28 12.91 -12.84 7.28
N LEU A 29 13.42 -13.01 8.50
CA LEU A 29 14.77 -13.53 8.75
C LEU A 29 14.93 -14.97 8.24
N LYS A 30 13.99 -15.86 8.58
CA LYS A 30 14.02 -17.28 8.15
C LYS A 30 13.97 -17.44 6.63
N ARG A 31 13.35 -16.49 5.94
CA ARG A 31 13.21 -16.47 4.47
C ARG A 31 14.34 -15.71 3.78
N GLY A 32 15.31 -15.17 4.53
CA GLY A 32 16.41 -14.39 3.98
C GLY A 32 15.95 -13.08 3.33
N GLU A 33 14.82 -12.52 3.76
CA GLU A 33 14.27 -11.25 3.25
C GLU A 33 14.99 -10.03 3.84
N GLY A 34 15.77 -10.21 4.91
CA GLY A 34 16.50 -9.15 5.58
C GLY A 34 17.37 -9.69 6.71
N GLU A 35 18.01 -8.76 7.42
CA GLU A 35 18.90 -9.03 8.55
C GLU A 35 18.58 -8.09 9.72
N LEU A 36 18.97 -8.45 10.94
CA LEU A 36 18.82 -7.56 12.09
C LEU A 36 20.00 -6.59 12.17
N SER A 37 19.70 -5.32 12.42
CA SER A 37 20.68 -4.34 12.87
C SER A 37 21.14 -4.63 14.30
N ASN A 38 22.21 -3.94 14.72
CA ASN A 38 22.67 -3.95 16.12
C ASN A 38 21.64 -3.42 17.13
N THR A 39 20.60 -2.71 16.68
CA THR A 39 19.50 -2.20 17.51
C THR A 39 18.25 -3.09 17.47
N GLY A 40 18.29 -4.20 16.73
CA GLY A 40 17.16 -5.12 16.56
C GLY A 40 16.13 -4.68 15.52
N ALA A 41 16.40 -3.62 14.77
CA ALA A 41 15.58 -3.25 13.62
C ALA A 41 15.87 -4.19 12.44
N ILE A 42 14.84 -4.57 11.68
CA ILE A 42 15.05 -5.34 10.46
C ILE A 42 15.53 -4.41 9.33
N ASN A 43 16.63 -4.78 8.69
CA ASN A 43 17.17 -4.14 7.50
C ASN A 43 16.85 -5.01 6.27
N VAL A 44 16.31 -4.39 5.22
CA VAL A 44 15.85 -5.08 4.00
C VAL A 44 16.45 -4.39 2.78
N PHE A 45 16.94 -5.19 1.84
CA PHE A 45 17.43 -4.69 0.56
C PHE A 45 16.35 -4.86 -0.52
N THR A 46 15.93 -3.76 -1.15
CA THR A 46 14.83 -3.75 -2.14
C THR A 46 15.30 -3.93 -3.60
N GLY A 47 16.56 -4.32 -3.80
CA GLY A 47 17.11 -4.60 -5.12
C GLY A 47 17.26 -3.34 -5.98
N LYS A 48 16.96 -3.50 -7.28
CA LYS A 48 17.06 -2.45 -8.32
C LYS A 48 16.24 -1.19 -7.99
N TYR A 49 15.09 -1.36 -7.35
CA TYR A 49 14.17 -0.27 -7.04
C TYR A 49 14.36 0.17 -5.59
N THR A 50 15.15 1.23 -5.40
CA THR A 50 15.42 1.84 -4.08
C THR A 50 14.52 3.03 -3.74
N GLY A 51 13.59 3.35 -4.65
CA GLY A 51 12.64 4.44 -4.52
C GLY A 51 11.43 4.19 -5.41
N ARG A 52 10.57 5.21 -5.50
CA ARG A 52 9.38 5.13 -6.37
C ARG A 52 9.77 5.00 -7.84
N SER A 53 8.92 4.35 -8.62
CA SER A 53 8.97 4.36 -10.08
C SER A 53 7.75 5.07 -10.70
N PRO A 54 7.74 6.42 -10.77
CA PRO A 54 6.65 7.16 -11.41
C PRO A 54 6.41 6.76 -12.87
N GLY A 55 7.44 6.24 -13.54
CA GLY A 55 7.37 5.70 -14.90
C GLY A 55 6.42 4.51 -15.02
N ASP A 56 6.26 3.74 -13.95
CA ASP A 56 5.55 2.46 -13.91
C ASP A 56 4.23 2.53 -13.12
N LYS A 57 3.79 3.73 -12.73
CA LYS A 57 2.48 3.95 -12.09
C LYS A 57 1.42 4.27 -13.13
N PHE A 58 0.30 3.55 -13.08
CA PHE A 58 -0.84 3.73 -13.98
C PHE A 58 -2.18 3.73 -13.24
N ILE A 59 -3.21 4.29 -13.88
CA ILE A 59 -4.60 4.21 -13.46
C ILE A 59 -5.39 3.62 -14.63
N VAL A 60 -6.22 2.61 -14.37
CA VAL A 60 -7.04 1.98 -15.41
C VAL A 60 -8.05 2.99 -15.95
N ASP A 61 -8.15 3.10 -17.27
CA ASP A 61 -9.07 4.00 -17.95
C ASP A 61 -10.49 3.39 -17.94
N GLU A 62 -11.22 3.65 -16.86
CA GLU A 62 -12.54 3.09 -16.58
C GLU A 62 -13.62 4.18 -16.68
N PRO A 63 -14.77 3.94 -17.35
CA PRO A 63 -15.84 4.95 -17.47
C PRO A 63 -16.40 5.43 -16.13
N SER A 64 -16.26 4.63 -15.06
CA SER A 64 -16.71 4.95 -13.71
C SER A 64 -15.89 6.04 -13.01
N VAL A 65 -14.74 6.43 -13.56
CA VAL A 65 -13.86 7.48 -13.02
C VAL A 65 -13.57 8.60 -14.03
N PRO A 66 -14.60 9.35 -14.47
CA PRO A 66 -14.45 10.36 -15.53
C PRO A 66 -13.62 11.59 -15.11
N ASP A 67 -13.32 11.73 -13.82
CA ASP A 67 -12.66 12.88 -13.20
C ASP A 67 -11.15 12.69 -12.94
N ILE A 68 -10.55 11.65 -13.51
CA ILE A 68 -9.09 11.47 -13.43
C ILE A 68 -8.37 12.55 -14.23
N TRP A 69 -7.40 13.20 -13.60
CA TRP A 69 -6.50 14.13 -14.28
C TRP A 69 -5.40 13.38 -15.04
N TRP A 70 -5.66 13.07 -16.31
CA TRP A 70 -4.74 12.35 -17.20
C TRP A 70 -3.49 13.12 -17.60
N GLY A 71 -3.45 14.44 -17.38
CA GLY A 71 -2.22 15.22 -17.58
C GLY A 71 -1.09 14.86 -16.62
N ASN A 72 -1.41 14.23 -15.48
CA ASN A 72 -0.46 13.83 -14.45
C ASN A 72 -0.49 12.33 -14.11
N ASN A 73 -1.44 11.59 -14.68
CA ASN A 73 -1.60 10.15 -14.49
C ASN A 73 -1.55 9.44 -15.83
N LYS A 74 -0.98 8.24 -15.86
CA LYS A 74 -0.89 7.44 -17.08
C LYS A 74 -2.10 6.51 -17.19
N PRO A 75 -2.87 6.54 -18.29
CA PRO A 75 -3.95 5.58 -18.49
C PRO A 75 -3.39 4.17 -18.67
N PHE A 76 -4.16 3.18 -18.25
CA PHE A 76 -3.90 1.76 -18.48
C PHE A 76 -5.13 1.12 -19.12
N GLU A 77 -4.91 0.28 -20.13
CA GLU A 77 -6.00 -0.37 -20.84
C GLU A 77 -6.68 -1.43 -19.94
N PRO A 78 -8.02 -1.43 -19.79
CA PRO A 78 -8.74 -2.35 -18.91
C PRO A 78 -8.48 -3.85 -19.19
N GLY A 79 -8.41 -4.24 -20.46
CA GLY A 79 -8.09 -5.62 -20.86
C GLY A 79 -6.69 -6.06 -20.45
N ASN A 80 -5.68 -5.18 -20.55
CA ASN A 80 -4.33 -5.41 -20.08
C ASN A 80 -4.28 -5.50 -18.56
N PHE A 81 -5.05 -4.68 -17.85
CA PHE A 81 -5.20 -4.81 -16.39
C PHE A 81 -5.75 -6.19 -16.03
N ASP A 82 -6.82 -6.64 -16.69
CA ASP A 82 -7.42 -7.95 -16.41
C ASP A 82 -6.47 -9.11 -16.70
N LYS A 83 -5.63 -9.01 -17.75
CA LYS A 83 -4.57 -9.99 -18.04
C LYS A 83 -3.52 -10.03 -16.92
N LEU A 84 -2.98 -8.88 -16.52
CA LEU A 84 -2.00 -8.78 -15.44
C LEU A 84 -2.58 -9.24 -14.10
N TYR A 85 -3.83 -8.90 -13.83
CA TYR A 85 -4.56 -9.33 -12.63
C TYR A 85 -4.67 -10.86 -12.56
N ARG A 86 -5.00 -11.54 -13.67
CA ARG A 86 -5.00 -13.01 -13.71
C ARG A 86 -3.60 -13.59 -13.46
N ARG A 87 -2.55 -12.95 -14.01
CA ARG A 87 -1.16 -13.39 -13.79
C ARG A 87 -0.72 -13.22 -12.34
N ILE A 88 -0.99 -12.07 -11.72
CA ILE A 88 -0.59 -11.80 -10.33
C ILE A 88 -1.36 -12.67 -9.33
N THR A 89 -2.63 -12.96 -9.59
CA THR A 89 -3.41 -13.87 -8.73
C THR A 89 -2.95 -15.32 -8.88
N ALA A 90 -2.65 -15.77 -10.12
CA ALA A 90 -2.06 -17.07 -10.38
C ALA A 90 -0.64 -17.22 -9.81
N TYR A 91 0.13 -16.12 -9.73
CA TYR A 91 1.49 -16.12 -9.17
C TYR A 91 1.54 -16.67 -7.74
N PHE A 92 0.50 -16.45 -6.94
CA PHE A 92 0.40 -16.91 -5.56
C PHE A 92 0.08 -18.40 -5.40
N GLN A 93 -0.21 -19.14 -6.48
CA GLN A 93 -0.41 -20.58 -6.43
C GLN A 93 0.83 -21.27 -5.87
N ASN A 94 0.64 -22.16 -4.89
CA ASN A 94 1.70 -22.88 -4.19
C ASN A 94 2.76 -21.97 -3.52
N ARG A 95 2.43 -20.71 -3.25
CA ARG A 95 3.28 -19.77 -2.50
C ARG A 95 2.68 -19.40 -1.15
N ASP A 96 3.54 -18.97 -0.25
CA ASP A 96 3.09 -18.35 0.99
C ASP A 96 2.49 -16.97 0.70
N VAL A 97 1.43 -16.62 1.42
CA VAL A 97 0.70 -15.35 1.27
C VAL A 97 0.60 -14.68 2.63
N TYR A 98 0.96 -13.40 2.70
CA TYR A 98 0.81 -12.58 3.91
C TYR A 98 -0.29 -11.55 3.72
N ILE A 99 -1.26 -11.51 4.63
CA ILE A 99 -2.42 -10.62 4.56
C ILE A 99 -2.38 -9.67 5.74
N PHE A 100 -2.44 -8.38 5.45
CA PHE A 100 -2.76 -7.34 6.42
C PHE A 100 -4.17 -6.82 6.12
N ASP A 101 -5.09 -7.00 7.07
CA ASP A 101 -6.35 -6.27 7.09
C ASP A 101 -6.27 -5.13 8.10
N GLY A 102 -6.69 -3.92 7.70
CA GLY A 102 -6.71 -2.76 8.57
C GLY A 102 -7.32 -1.54 7.91
N PHE A 103 -6.96 -0.35 8.37
CA PHE A 103 -7.61 0.88 7.97
C PHE A 103 -6.61 1.96 7.52
N VAL A 104 -7.12 2.85 6.67
CA VAL A 104 -6.45 4.09 6.26
C VAL A 104 -7.36 5.25 6.59
N GLY A 105 -6.84 6.26 7.30
CA GLY A 105 -7.65 7.31 7.93
C GLY A 105 -7.98 6.93 9.37
N ALA A 106 -7.69 7.84 10.31
CA ALA A 106 -7.87 7.60 11.75
C ALA A 106 -9.30 7.84 12.23
N ASP A 107 -10.05 8.69 11.53
CA ASP A 107 -11.45 8.96 11.83
C ASP A 107 -12.33 7.78 11.39
N ALA A 108 -13.13 7.23 12.30
CA ALA A 108 -13.95 6.06 12.06
C ALA A 108 -15.04 6.27 11.00
N ASP A 109 -15.49 7.51 10.81
CA ASP A 109 -16.53 7.86 9.83
C ASP A 109 -15.99 7.91 8.40
N TYR A 110 -14.68 8.11 8.24
CA TYR A 110 -14.03 8.32 6.94
C TYR A 110 -12.96 7.28 6.59
N ARG A 111 -12.59 6.42 7.55
CA ARG A 111 -11.55 5.41 7.33
C ARG A 111 -11.95 4.42 6.24
N VAL A 112 -10.99 4.06 5.41
CA VAL A 112 -11.18 3.06 4.36
C VAL A 112 -10.62 1.72 4.86
N PRO A 113 -11.44 0.65 4.95
CA PRO A 113 -10.94 -0.69 5.22
C PRO A 113 -10.11 -1.18 4.04
N ILE A 114 -8.86 -1.56 4.28
CA ILE A 114 -7.95 -2.07 3.26
C ILE A 114 -7.54 -3.51 3.57
N ARG A 115 -7.39 -4.30 2.50
CA ARG A 115 -6.69 -5.58 2.54
C ARG A 115 -5.44 -5.48 1.70
N VAL A 116 -4.29 -5.76 2.29
CA VAL A 116 -3.00 -5.81 1.57
C VAL A 116 -2.50 -7.24 1.58
N ILE A 117 -2.27 -7.79 0.38
CA ILE A 117 -1.80 -9.14 0.13
C ILE A 117 -0.37 -9.06 -0.36
N HIS A 118 0.54 -9.76 0.29
CA HIS A 118 1.96 -9.66 0.06
C HIS A 118 2.60 -11.01 -0.23
N GLU A 119 3.62 -10.98 -1.07
CA GLU A 119 4.55 -12.09 -1.28
C GLU A 119 5.55 -12.27 -0.13
N TYR A 120 6.01 -11.16 0.47
CA TYR A 120 7.06 -11.17 1.49
C TYR A 120 6.54 -10.79 2.88
N ALA A 121 7.16 -11.35 3.91
CA ALA A 121 6.83 -11.06 5.31
C ALA A 121 7.19 -9.62 5.68
N TYR A 122 8.34 -9.10 5.22
CA TYR A 122 8.76 -7.72 5.51
C TYR A 122 7.78 -6.68 4.94
N GLN A 123 7.12 -6.97 3.81
CA GLN A 123 6.11 -6.07 3.24
C GLN A 123 4.87 -6.02 4.12
N SER A 124 4.43 -7.16 4.67
CA SER A 124 3.34 -7.19 5.63
C SER A 124 3.73 -6.51 6.96
N LEU A 125 5.00 -6.61 7.37
CA LEU A 125 5.51 -5.85 8.51
C LEU A 125 5.43 -4.34 8.24
N PHE A 126 5.85 -3.89 7.07
CA PHE A 126 5.72 -2.49 6.65
C PHE A 126 4.27 -2.00 6.73
N SER A 127 3.31 -2.73 6.15
CA SER A 127 1.89 -2.39 6.26
C SER A 127 1.39 -2.36 7.71
N SER A 128 1.86 -3.28 8.56
CA SER A 128 1.49 -3.31 9.98
C SER A 128 2.02 -2.12 10.79
N GLN A 129 3.11 -1.48 10.36
CA GLN A 129 3.67 -0.30 11.02
C GLN A 129 3.08 1.00 10.46
N LEU A 130 2.68 0.99 9.20
CA LEU A 130 2.21 2.17 8.48
C LEU A 130 0.70 2.41 8.64
N PHE A 131 -0.11 1.36 8.51
CA PHE A 131 -1.56 1.46 8.51
C PHE A 131 -2.15 1.18 9.88
N ILE A 132 -3.40 1.60 10.07
CA ILE A 132 -4.08 1.47 11.36
C ILE A 132 -4.53 0.02 11.53
N LYS A 133 -4.08 -0.60 12.62
CA LYS A 133 -4.48 -1.96 12.98
C LYS A 133 -5.92 -1.95 13.49
N PRO A 134 -6.75 -2.91 13.05
CA PRO A 134 -8.07 -3.11 13.62
C PRO A 134 -7.96 -3.59 15.06
N ALA A 135 -8.94 -3.24 15.89
CA ALA A 135 -9.15 -3.90 17.15
C ALA A 135 -9.55 -5.38 16.93
N PRO A 136 -9.32 -6.29 17.90
CA PRO A 136 -9.57 -7.72 17.71
C PRO A 136 -11.01 -8.08 17.28
N ASP A 137 -12.00 -7.32 17.76
CA ASP A 137 -13.42 -7.45 17.42
C ASP A 137 -13.75 -7.01 15.98
N GLU A 138 -13.01 -6.05 15.42
CA GLU A 138 -13.19 -5.56 14.05
C GLU A 138 -12.69 -6.56 12.98
N LEU A 139 -11.86 -7.53 13.35
CA LEU A 139 -11.29 -8.52 12.43
C LEU A 139 -12.27 -9.62 11.99
N GLY A 140 -13.24 -9.96 12.85
CA GLY A 140 -14.13 -11.12 12.64
C GLY A 140 -14.97 -11.02 11.37
N ASN A 141 -15.48 -9.82 11.08
CA ASN A 141 -16.35 -9.53 9.92
C ASN A 141 -15.71 -8.55 8.92
N PHE A 142 -14.37 -8.50 8.89
CA PHE A 142 -13.65 -7.53 8.07
C PHE A 142 -13.96 -7.69 6.57
N THR A 143 -14.48 -6.62 5.96
CA THR A 143 -14.77 -6.53 4.52
C THR A 143 -13.92 -5.40 3.93
N PRO A 144 -12.98 -5.69 3.00
CA PRO A 144 -12.14 -4.66 2.44
C PRO A 144 -12.96 -3.73 1.52
N GLY A 145 -12.76 -2.43 1.71
CA GLY A 145 -13.22 -1.38 0.79
C GLY A 145 -12.25 -1.18 -0.37
N PHE A 146 -10.96 -1.50 -0.18
CA PHE A 146 -9.96 -1.55 -1.24
C PHE A 146 -9.01 -2.73 -1.02
N THR A 147 -8.57 -3.39 -2.09
CA THR A 147 -7.60 -4.50 -2.02
C THR A 147 -6.31 -4.13 -2.74
N ILE A 148 -5.17 -4.40 -2.12
CA ILE A 148 -3.84 -4.19 -2.68
C ILE A 148 -3.15 -5.54 -2.78
N ILE A 149 -2.67 -5.89 -3.98
CA ILE A 149 -1.94 -7.13 -4.23
C ILE A 149 -0.51 -6.76 -4.61
N CYS A 150 0.45 -7.12 -3.76
CA CYS A 150 1.87 -6.82 -3.95
C CYS A 150 2.66 -8.13 -4.11
N ALA A 151 3.12 -8.37 -5.33
CA ALA A 151 3.93 -9.54 -5.71
C ALA A 151 5.15 -9.06 -6.52
N PRO A 152 6.16 -8.44 -5.86
CA PRO A 152 7.35 -7.93 -6.54
C PRO A 152 8.12 -8.98 -7.35
N GLY A 153 8.02 -10.26 -7.02
CA GLY A 153 8.62 -11.35 -7.77
C GLY A 153 7.92 -11.65 -9.09
N LEU A 154 6.71 -11.14 -9.33
CA LEU A 154 6.10 -11.12 -10.65
C LEU A 154 6.57 -9.89 -11.43
N LYS A 155 7.21 -10.13 -12.57
CA LYS A 155 7.65 -9.10 -13.49
C LYS A 155 6.72 -9.01 -14.70
N ALA A 156 6.38 -7.79 -15.09
CA ALA A 156 5.71 -7.54 -16.35
C ALA A 156 6.68 -7.75 -17.53
N ILE A 157 6.09 -8.04 -18.69
CA ILE A 157 6.75 -8.10 -19.99
C ILE A 157 6.15 -6.92 -20.77
N PRO A 158 6.87 -5.80 -20.92
CA PRO A 158 6.34 -4.55 -21.48
C PRO A 158 5.53 -4.72 -22.77
N GLU A 159 6.06 -5.50 -23.71
CA GLU A 159 5.48 -5.73 -25.03
C GLU A 159 4.18 -6.54 -24.99
N VAL A 160 3.98 -7.36 -23.94
CA VAL A 160 2.80 -8.22 -23.78
C VAL A 160 1.76 -7.57 -22.87
N ASP A 161 2.23 -6.92 -21.81
CA ASP A 161 1.39 -6.40 -20.74
C ASP A 161 1.01 -4.93 -20.93
N GLY A 162 1.63 -4.22 -21.89
CA GLY A 162 1.39 -2.79 -22.11
C GLY A 162 1.94 -1.92 -20.98
N THR A 163 3.00 -2.38 -20.30
CA THR A 163 3.68 -1.65 -19.22
C THR A 163 4.90 -0.92 -19.74
N ASN A 164 5.42 0.02 -18.94
CA ASN A 164 6.62 0.78 -19.30
C ASN A 164 7.92 -0.01 -19.05
N SER A 165 7.94 -0.86 -18.03
CA SER A 165 9.08 -1.71 -17.68
C SER A 165 8.60 -3.01 -17.00
N GLU A 166 9.53 -3.78 -16.42
CA GLU A 166 9.20 -4.98 -15.64
C GLU A 166 8.38 -4.68 -14.37
N ALA A 167 8.42 -3.45 -13.88
CA ALA A 167 7.65 -3.00 -12.72
C ALA A 167 6.30 -2.41 -13.15
N PHE A 168 5.31 -2.53 -12.27
CA PHE A 168 3.99 -1.95 -12.47
C PHE A 168 3.32 -1.65 -11.14
N ILE A 169 2.65 -0.50 -11.06
CA ILE A 169 1.80 -0.06 -9.95
C ILE A 169 0.51 0.44 -10.57
N ILE A 170 -0.52 -0.41 -10.64
CA ILE A 170 -1.73 -0.11 -11.40
C ILE A 170 -2.93 -0.05 -10.46
N ILE A 171 -3.68 1.05 -10.53
CA ILE A 171 -4.87 1.31 -9.70
C ILE A 171 -6.11 1.19 -10.59
N SER A 172 -7.04 0.31 -10.22
CA SER A 172 -8.42 0.27 -10.75
C SER A 172 -9.35 0.74 -9.64
N PHE A 173 -10.07 1.83 -9.91
CA PHE A 173 -11.02 2.39 -8.95
C PHE A 173 -12.37 1.67 -9.02
N GLU A 174 -12.77 1.22 -10.21
CA GLU A 174 -14.00 0.45 -10.40
C GLU A 174 -13.94 -0.89 -9.65
N LYS A 175 -12.83 -1.61 -9.79
CA LYS A 175 -12.60 -2.89 -9.11
C LYS A 175 -12.09 -2.71 -7.68
N LYS A 176 -11.89 -1.47 -7.23
CA LYS A 176 -11.34 -1.09 -5.91
C LYS A 176 -10.06 -1.84 -5.57
N MET A 177 -9.10 -1.81 -6.50
CA MET A 177 -7.91 -2.64 -6.44
C MET A 177 -6.63 -1.93 -6.88
N VAL A 178 -5.52 -2.25 -6.21
CA VAL A 178 -4.17 -1.94 -6.66
C VAL A 178 -3.42 -3.25 -6.90
N ILE A 179 -2.71 -3.35 -8.03
CA ILE A 179 -1.73 -4.43 -8.27
C ILE A 179 -0.32 -3.84 -8.40
N ILE A 180 0.63 -4.47 -7.71
CA ILE A 180 2.03 -4.06 -7.65
C ILE A 180 2.92 -5.26 -7.95
N GLY A 181 3.82 -5.13 -8.93
CA GLY A 181 4.83 -6.13 -9.26
C GLY A 181 6.14 -5.51 -9.75
N GLY A 182 7.17 -6.35 -9.84
CA GLY A 182 8.54 -6.00 -10.24
C GLY A 182 9.35 -5.17 -9.23
N SER A 183 8.70 -4.29 -8.45
CA SER A 183 9.36 -3.43 -7.46
C SER A 183 9.19 -3.94 -6.03
N GLN A 184 10.30 -4.21 -5.35
CA GLN A 184 10.35 -4.58 -3.92
C GLN A 184 10.28 -3.36 -2.98
N TYR A 185 10.25 -2.13 -3.52
CA TYR A 185 10.18 -0.91 -2.73
C TYR A 185 8.82 -0.77 -2.05
N ALA A 186 8.76 -0.99 -0.72
CA ALA A 186 7.52 -0.97 0.04
C ALA A 186 6.78 0.39 0.03
N GLY A 187 7.50 1.48 -0.29
CA GLY A 187 6.89 2.79 -0.47
C GLY A 187 5.84 2.85 -1.59
N GLU A 188 5.85 1.92 -2.55
CA GLU A 188 4.78 1.81 -3.55
C GLU A 188 3.43 1.41 -2.92
N ILE A 189 3.44 0.59 -1.87
CA ILE A 189 2.23 0.26 -1.10
C ILE A 189 1.69 1.53 -0.43
N LYS A 190 2.56 2.28 0.27
CA LYS A 190 2.20 3.54 0.94
C LYS A 190 1.58 4.55 -0.03
N LYS A 191 2.24 4.78 -1.16
CA LYS A 191 1.87 5.88 -2.08
C LYS A 191 0.76 5.50 -3.05
N SER A 192 0.56 4.22 -3.36
CA SER A 192 -0.64 3.77 -4.10
C SER A 192 -1.89 3.92 -3.24
N VAL A 193 -1.86 3.50 -1.97
CA VAL A 193 -2.95 3.72 -1.02
C VAL A 193 -3.22 5.21 -0.80
N PHE A 194 -2.17 6.03 -0.66
CA PHE A 194 -2.37 7.48 -0.59
C PHE A 194 -2.99 8.07 -1.86
N SER A 195 -2.64 7.54 -3.04
CA SER A 195 -3.28 7.95 -4.31
C SER A 195 -4.77 7.61 -4.32
N VAL A 196 -5.15 6.47 -3.73
CA VAL A 196 -6.56 6.10 -3.54
C VAL A 196 -7.26 7.10 -2.61
N MET A 197 -6.65 7.45 -1.47
CA MET A 197 -7.24 8.43 -0.55
C MET A 197 -7.40 9.82 -1.20
N ASN A 198 -6.42 10.27 -1.99
CA ASN A 198 -6.51 11.53 -2.73
C ASN A 198 -7.66 11.55 -3.76
N TYR A 199 -8.17 10.40 -4.19
CA TYR A 199 -9.33 10.32 -5.07
C TYR A 199 -10.65 10.18 -4.30
N LEU A 200 -10.67 9.35 -3.25
CA LEU A 200 -11.89 9.05 -2.50
C LEU A 200 -12.31 10.15 -1.52
N MET A 201 -11.34 10.80 -0.84
CA MET A 201 -11.64 11.78 0.21
C MET A 201 -12.29 13.06 -0.36
N PRO A 202 -11.83 13.66 -1.47
CA PRO A 202 -12.47 14.84 -2.03
C PRO A 202 -13.93 14.61 -2.46
N LYS A 203 -14.28 13.38 -2.88
CA LYS A 203 -15.67 13.01 -3.19
C LYS A 203 -16.60 13.01 -1.97
N GLN A 204 -16.03 12.98 -0.77
CA GLN A 204 -16.73 13.09 0.51
C GLN A 204 -16.59 14.50 1.13
N GLY A 205 -16.06 15.48 0.38
CA GLY A 205 -15.84 16.83 0.86
C GLY A 205 -14.62 16.99 1.78
N ILE A 206 -13.72 15.99 1.81
CA ILE A 206 -12.53 15.99 2.66
C ILE A 206 -11.29 16.37 1.85
N LEU A 207 -10.51 17.32 2.36
CA LEU A 207 -9.26 17.75 1.74
C LEU A 207 -8.14 16.79 2.10
N SER A 208 -7.81 15.87 1.19
CA SER A 208 -6.61 15.03 1.32
C SER A 208 -5.34 15.86 1.12
N MET A 209 -4.40 15.77 2.06
CA MET A 209 -3.21 16.60 2.15
C MET A 209 -1.93 15.77 2.25
N HIS A 210 -0.90 16.16 1.48
CA HIS A 210 0.47 15.66 1.65
C HIS A 210 1.25 16.62 2.55
N CYS A 211 1.05 16.50 3.86
CA CYS A 211 1.71 17.33 4.87
C CYS A 211 2.08 16.51 6.11
N SER A 212 2.93 17.06 6.98
CA SER A 212 2.98 16.63 8.37
C SER A 212 2.09 17.54 9.23
N ALA A 213 1.67 17.04 10.40
CA ALA A 213 0.84 17.80 11.32
C ALA A 213 1.20 17.50 12.78
N ASN A 214 1.13 18.53 13.63
CA ASN A 214 1.29 18.40 15.07
C ASN A 214 0.36 19.36 15.84
N MET A 215 0.17 19.06 17.12
CA MET A 215 -0.77 19.75 18.00
C MET A 215 -0.07 20.28 19.26
N GLY A 216 -0.33 21.53 19.63
CA GLY A 216 0.13 22.13 20.88
C GLY A 216 -0.68 21.65 22.07
N SER A 217 -0.19 21.90 23.29
CA SER A 217 -0.96 21.64 24.52
C SER A 217 -2.26 22.43 24.61
N ASP A 218 -2.35 23.56 23.90
CA ASP A 218 -3.53 24.41 23.73
C ASP A 218 -4.49 23.92 22.62
N LYS A 219 -4.23 22.74 22.04
CA LYS A 219 -4.96 22.17 20.89
C LYS A 219 -4.83 22.95 19.58
N SER A 220 -3.92 23.92 19.49
CA SER A 220 -3.57 24.56 18.21
C SER A 220 -2.92 23.54 17.28
N THR A 221 -3.41 23.42 16.04
CA THR A 221 -2.85 22.50 15.03
C THR A 221 -2.02 23.27 14.02
N ALA A 222 -0.87 22.70 13.63
CA ALA A 222 -0.03 23.23 12.56
C ALA A 222 0.14 22.18 11.46
N LEU A 223 0.08 22.63 10.20
CA LEU A 223 0.27 21.80 9.01
C LEU A 223 1.54 22.24 8.28
N PHE A 224 2.37 21.29 7.88
CA PHE A 224 3.64 21.56 7.21
C PHE A 224 3.64 20.90 5.82
N PHE A 225 3.45 21.71 4.79
CA PHE A 225 3.54 21.27 3.40
C PHE A 225 4.97 21.38 2.88
N GLY A 226 5.35 20.48 1.97
CA GLY A 226 6.68 20.46 1.39
C GLY A 226 6.99 19.16 0.65
N LEU A 227 8.00 19.19 -0.21
CA LEU A 227 8.44 18.00 -0.93
C LEU A 227 9.31 17.08 -0.04
N SER A 228 9.71 15.92 -0.56
CA SER A 228 10.64 15.04 0.15
C SER A 228 11.97 15.78 0.37
N GLY A 229 12.51 15.73 1.58
CA GLY A 229 13.77 16.40 1.93
C GLY A 229 13.68 17.87 2.33
N THR A 230 12.49 18.50 2.31
CA THR A 230 12.33 19.93 2.65
C THR A 230 12.09 20.20 4.15
N GLY A 231 12.39 19.23 5.02
CA GLY A 231 12.29 19.41 6.48
C GLY A 231 10.92 19.14 7.12
N LYS A 232 9.88 18.71 6.39
CA LYS A 232 8.54 18.42 6.95
C LYS A 232 8.60 17.57 8.23
N THR A 233 9.24 16.40 8.15
CA THR A 233 9.32 15.44 9.25
C THR A 233 10.10 16.02 10.43
N THR A 234 11.23 16.68 10.15
CA THR A 234 12.09 17.30 11.17
C THR A 234 11.36 18.42 11.91
N LEU A 235 10.67 19.30 11.19
CA LEU A 235 9.94 20.44 11.77
C LEU A 235 8.67 20.00 12.51
N SER A 236 8.02 18.92 12.09
CA SER A 236 6.85 18.40 12.79
C SER A 236 7.18 17.69 14.11
N ALA A 237 8.40 17.16 14.25
CA ALA A 237 8.85 16.41 15.41
C ALA A 237 9.40 17.33 16.53
N ASP A 238 8.61 18.34 16.91
CA ASP A 238 8.92 19.25 18.02
C ASP A 238 8.61 18.57 19.36
N PRO A 239 9.56 18.45 20.31
CA PRO A 239 9.33 17.82 21.62
C PRO A 239 8.25 18.52 22.46
N LYS A 240 7.89 19.77 22.15
CA LYS A 240 6.83 20.54 22.83
C LYS A 240 5.44 20.33 22.22
N ARG A 241 5.32 19.57 21.13
CA ARG A 241 4.06 19.37 20.39
C ARG A 241 3.81 17.89 20.17
N TYR A 242 2.55 17.49 20.22
CA TYR A 242 2.13 16.11 19.95
C TYR A 242 2.07 15.89 18.44
N LEU A 243 2.85 14.94 17.92
CA LEU A 243 2.80 14.59 16.51
C LEU A 243 1.45 13.92 16.18
N ILE A 244 0.75 14.43 15.18
CA ILE A 244 -0.47 13.80 14.64
C ILE A 244 -0.08 12.79 13.55
N GLY A 245 0.80 13.21 12.64
CA GLY A 245 1.36 12.35 11.58
C GLY A 245 2.42 13.10 10.76
N ASP A 246 3.22 12.37 9.99
CA ASP A 246 4.41 12.91 9.33
C ASP A 246 4.28 13.14 7.81
N ASP A 247 3.22 12.64 7.16
CA ASP A 247 3.14 12.64 5.69
C ASP A 247 1.73 12.73 5.08
N GLN A 248 0.67 12.22 5.70
CA GLN A 248 -0.64 12.09 5.03
C GLN A 248 -1.79 12.36 6.00
N HIS A 249 -2.61 13.37 5.67
CA HIS A 249 -3.75 13.82 6.47
C HIS A 249 -4.96 14.08 5.57
N GLY A 250 -6.14 14.10 6.16
CA GLY A 250 -7.42 14.46 5.54
C GLY A 250 -8.20 15.37 6.46
#